data_AF-A0A1V2YGJ0-F1
#
_entry.id   AF-A0A1V2YGJ0-F1
#
_cell.length_a   1.000
_cell.length_b   1.000
_cell.length_c   1.000
_cell.angle_alpha   90.00
_cell.angle_beta   90.00
_cell.angle_gamma   90.00
#
_symmetry.space_group_name_H-M   'P 1'
#
loop_
_entity.id
_entity.type
_entity.pdbx_description
1 polymer ?
#
loop_
_entity_poly.entity_id
_entity_poly.type
_entity_poly.pdbx_seq_one_letter_code
_entity_poly.pdbx_strand_id
1 'polypeptide(L)'
;MKGSKLAIVGTELDITPDRANYVYLYKIFSRLANKAADDFELVYYNHNMSTVLNHGFSIIDTVINKAVYLLISKDVSDISKSSFLSKYYLRLCNWWDYFYKVNDKYMDLVCTPEELTIYNMQRRDNCLRMKGVAYGLEDTLSSDAFNLALQLAHCASGPFFDMAKASVVYEQQWALDTFKEGIYHNVFMLMTAVINVFKSKKLFQFCCVTPLDRNKARALVEHFGKVKNNSLIIAALNLDPFNIEIYRYIIKNDLDKGGNIVKLADYFGVCITSILEDRLLAYLPDRIITQKHALSLQQDIINYMEVHNIDSSVALDSINAILAEMSILLGSFYDVNDLQVEDLVDVYTAYISINAKLQPQTIPTSYLYDEQLSVLPATSIVGE
;
A
#
# COMPACT_ATOMS: atom_id res chain seq x y z
N MET A 1 -21.82 10.86 8.55
CA MET A 1 -20.84 11.66 9.32
C MET A 1 -20.99 13.13 8.94
N LYS A 2 -20.60 14.08 9.81
CA LYS A 2 -20.62 15.51 9.44
C LYS A 2 -19.53 15.77 8.39
N GLY A 3 -19.84 16.60 7.39
CA GLY A 3 -18.84 17.10 6.45
C GLY A 3 -17.80 17.98 7.16
N SER A 4 -16.66 18.20 6.50
CA SER A 4 -15.56 19.02 7.02
C SER A 4 -14.90 19.82 5.90
N LYS A 5 -14.25 20.93 6.26
CA LYS A 5 -13.41 21.72 5.36
C LYS A 5 -11.97 21.58 5.80
N LEU A 6 -11.05 21.34 4.86
CA LEU A 6 -9.61 21.32 5.11
C LEU A 6 -8.93 22.31 4.16
N ALA A 7 -8.16 23.24 4.71
CA ALA A 7 -7.37 24.17 3.91
C ALA A 7 -6.07 23.48 3.47
N ILE A 8 -5.88 23.35 2.15
CA ILE A 8 -4.66 22.78 1.55
C ILE A 8 -4.26 23.61 0.34
N VAL A 9 -2.95 23.85 0.15
CA VAL A 9 -2.42 24.67 -0.96
C VAL A 9 -3.14 26.03 -1.12
N GLY A 10 -3.46 26.68 0.00
CA GLY A 10 -4.15 27.97 0.04
C GLY A 10 -5.61 27.95 -0.43
N THR A 11 -6.20 26.77 -0.63
CA THR A 11 -7.59 26.58 -1.06
C THR A 11 -8.34 25.64 -0.12
N GLU A 12 -9.65 25.79 0.03
CA GLU A 12 -10.47 24.85 0.82
C GLU A 12 -10.84 23.61 0.01
N LEU A 13 -10.63 22.43 0.62
CA LEU A 13 -11.20 21.17 0.18
C LEU A 13 -12.48 20.87 0.97
N ASP A 14 -13.61 20.83 0.27
CA ASP A 14 -14.91 20.51 0.86
C ASP A 14 -15.13 18.99 0.91
N ILE A 15 -15.24 18.44 2.11
CA ILE A 15 -15.54 17.03 2.33
C ILE A 15 -17.01 16.87 2.65
N THR A 16 -17.76 16.34 1.70
CA THR A 16 -19.20 16.09 1.85
C THR A 16 -19.46 15.00 2.89
N PRO A 17 -20.64 14.98 3.54
CA PRO A 17 -21.05 13.88 4.42
C PRO A 17 -20.91 12.49 3.77
N ASP A 18 -21.22 12.40 2.48
CA ASP A 18 -21.15 11.15 1.71
C ASP A 18 -19.72 10.71 1.46
N ARG A 19 -18.80 11.66 1.24
CA ARG A 19 -17.36 11.39 1.19
C ARG A 19 -16.85 10.96 2.56
N ALA A 20 -17.25 11.64 3.64
CA ALA A 20 -16.87 11.26 4.99
C ALA A 20 -17.32 9.83 5.35
N ASN A 21 -18.54 9.43 4.93
CA ASN A 21 -19.02 8.06 5.10
C ASN A 21 -18.12 7.04 4.38
N TYR A 22 -17.70 7.35 3.15
CA TYR A 22 -16.80 6.50 2.37
C TYR A 22 -15.42 6.40 3.02
N VAL A 23 -14.83 7.53 3.43
CA VAL A 23 -13.50 7.59 4.07
C VAL A 23 -13.46 6.80 5.37
N TYR A 24 -14.52 6.85 6.18
CA TYR A 24 -14.62 6.04 7.40
C TYR A 24 -14.55 4.54 7.13
N LEU A 25 -15.32 4.04 6.15
CA LEU A 25 -15.26 2.64 5.78
C LEU A 25 -13.91 2.29 5.16
N TYR A 26 -13.37 3.16 4.31
CA TYR A 26 -12.03 3.01 3.73
C TYR A 26 -10.98 2.79 4.82
N LYS A 27 -10.90 3.68 5.82
CA LYS A 27 -9.93 3.56 6.92
C LYS A 27 -10.09 2.29 7.74
N ILE A 28 -11.33 1.83 7.97
CA ILE A 28 -11.60 0.58 8.68
C ILE A 28 -11.08 -0.61 7.86
N PHE A 29 -11.51 -0.70 6.60
CA PHE A 29 -11.20 -1.86 5.76
C PHE A 29 -9.76 -1.89 5.26
N SER A 30 -9.12 -0.74 5.00
CA SER A 30 -7.67 -0.69 4.72
C SER A 30 -6.85 -1.19 5.91
N ARG A 31 -7.21 -0.82 7.14
CA ARG A 31 -6.53 -1.31 8.34
C ARG A 31 -6.75 -2.80 8.56
N LEU A 32 -7.97 -3.27 8.36
CA LEU A 32 -8.28 -4.70 8.45
C LEU A 32 -7.56 -5.50 7.37
N ALA A 33 -7.44 -4.96 6.15
CA ALA A 33 -6.75 -5.60 5.03
C ALA A 33 -5.24 -5.68 5.26
N ASN A 34 -4.60 -4.59 5.68
CA ASN A 34 -3.18 -4.59 6.06
C ASN A 34 -2.92 -5.61 7.18
N LYS A 35 -3.69 -5.52 8.27
CA LYS A 35 -3.56 -6.46 9.39
C LYS A 35 -3.75 -7.92 8.94
N ALA A 36 -4.74 -8.20 8.09
CA ALA A 36 -4.98 -9.55 7.60
C ALA A 36 -3.83 -10.07 6.74
N ALA A 37 -3.20 -9.21 5.92
CA ALA A 37 -2.02 -9.57 5.15
C ALA A 37 -0.80 -9.83 6.04
N ASP A 38 -0.60 -9.03 7.10
CA ASP A 38 0.46 -9.23 8.09
C ASP A 38 0.23 -10.50 8.93
N ASP A 39 -1.02 -10.74 9.37
CA ASP A 39 -1.42 -11.95 10.11
C ASP A 39 -1.18 -13.21 9.24
N PHE A 40 -1.40 -13.12 7.92
CA PHE A 40 -1.11 -14.21 6.98
C PHE A 40 0.39 -14.46 6.85
N GLU A 41 1.20 -13.41 6.69
CA GLU A 41 2.66 -13.51 6.57
C GLU A 41 3.29 -14.20 7.79
N LEU A 42 2.85 -13.86 9.00
CA LEU A 42 3.37 -14.41 10.25
C LEU A 42 3.35 -15.95 10.30
N VAL A 43 2.36 -16.56 9.64
CA VAL A 43 2.12 -18.00 9.70
C VAL A 43 2.40 -18.71 8.37
N TYR A 44 2.69 -17.96 7.30
CA TYR A 44 2.89 -18.48 5.96
C TYR A 44 3.95 -19.58 5.89
N TYR A 45 5.13 -19.33 6.46
CA TYR A 45 6.26 -20.28 6.43
C TYR A 45 6.08 -21.48 7.36
N ASN A 46 5.09 -21.45 8.25
CA ASN A 46 4.82 -22.52 9.22
C ASN A 46 3.71 -23.48 8.75
N HIS A 47 3.11 -23.25 7.57
CA HIS A 47 1.98 -24.00 7.07
C HIS A 47 2.33 -24.87 5.86
N ASN A 48 1.74 -26.05 5.82
CA ASN A 48 1.76 -26.90 4.62
C ASN A 48 0.97 -26.19 3.51
N MET A 49 1.50 -26.19 2.29
CA MET A 49 0.89 -25.53 1.13
C MET A 49 -0.52 -26.01 0.82
N SER A 50 -0.83 -27.27 1.14
CA SER A 50 -2.20 -27.82 1.08
C SER A 50 -3.20 -27.10 1.99
N THR A 51 -2.72 -26.26 2.92
CA THR A 51 -3.54 -25.50 3.88
C THR A 51 -3.52 -23.99 3.63
N VAL A 52 -2.65 -23.47 2.75
CA VAL A 52 -2.51 -22.02 2.47
C VAL A 52 -3.82 -21.42 1.98
N LEU A 53 -4.51 -22.12 1.06
CA LEU A 53 -5.81 -21.70 0.54
C LEU A 53 -6.85 -21.56 1.66
N ASN A 54 -6.92 -22.56 2.55
CA ASN A 54 -7.86 -22.58 3.67
C ASN A 54 -7.53 -21.54 4.74
N HIS A 55 -6.24 -21.35 5.00
CA HIS A 55 -5.77 -20.36 5.94
C HIS A 55 -6.16 -18.94 5.48
N GLY A 56 -5.94 -18.64 4.20
CA GLY A 56 -6.39 -17.39 3.62
C GLY A 56 -7.89 -17.18 3.74
N PHE A 57 -8.70 -18.21 3.47
CA PHE A 57 -10.15 -18.14 3.69
C PHE A 57 -10.52 -17.92 5.16
N SER A 58 -9.82 -18.55 6.11
CA SER A 58 -10.06 -18.38 7.55
C SER A 58 -9.81 -16.94 8.02
N ILE A 59 -8.72 -16.32 7.52
CA ILE A 59 -8.43 -14.90 7.78
C ILE A 59 -9.54 -14.02 7.19
N ILE A 60 -9.93 -14.25 5.93
CA ILE A 60 -11.01 -13.51 5.28
C ILE A 60 -12.34 -13.67 6.04
N ASP A 61 -12.67 -14.89 6.48
CA ASP A 61 -13.88 -15.20 7.26
C ASP A 61 -13.93 -14.46 8.60
N THR A 62 -12.79 -14.36 9.26
CA THR A 62 -12.64 -13.58 10.50
C THR A 62 -13.01 -12.11 10.26
N VAL A 63 -12.62 -11.55 9.11
CA VAL A 63 -12.99 -10.17 8.77
C VAL A 63 -14.43 -10.04 8.31
N ILE A 64 -15.01 -11.06 7.65
CA ILE A 64 -16.44 -11.11 7.34
C ILE A 64 -17.28 -10.98 8.62
N ASN A 65 -16.90 -11.69 9.70
CA ASN A 65 -17.60 -11.57 10.98
C ASN A 65 -17.55 -10.14 11.52
N LYS A 66 -16.41 -9.45 11.39
CA LYS A 66 -16.27 -8.03 11.77
C LYS A 66 -17.12 -7.11 10.88
N ALA A 67 -17.23 -7.39 9.58
CA ALA A 67 -18.07 -6.61 8.66
C ALA A 67 -19.56 -6.75 9.01
N VAL A 68 -20.02 -7.96 9.33
CA VAL A 68 -21.40 -8.21 9.78
C VAL A 68 -21.67 -7.52 11.13
N TYR A 69 -20.73 -7.61 12.07
CA TYR A 69 -20.85 -6.90 13.35
C TYR A 69 -20.91 -5.38 13.17
N LEU A 70 -20.11 -4.83 12.25
CA LEU A 70 -20.15 -3.41 11.90
C LEU A 70 -21.55 -3.01 11.40
N LEU A 71 -22.15 -3.81 10.52
CA LEU A 71 -23.51 -3.58 10.02
C LEU A 71 -24.55 -3.59 11.16
N ILE A 72 -24.48 -4.59 12.05
CA ILE A 72 -25.36 -4.70 13.22
C ILE A 72 -25.21 -3.47 14.13
N SER A 73 -23.98 -3.00 14.36
CA SER A 73 -23.70 -1.80 15.16
C SER A 73 -24.21 -0.49 14.53
N LYS A 74 -24.66 -0.54 13.27
CA LYS A 74 -25.25 0.56 12.50
C LYS A 74 -26.72 0.31 12.19
N ASP A 75 -27.40 -0.42 13.07
CA ASP A 75 -28.84 -0.71 13.04
C ASP A 75 -29.29 -1.55 11.83
N VAL A 76 -28.38 -2.29 11.19
CA VAL A 76 -28.70 -3.31 10.19
C VAL A 76 -28.75 -4.67 10.90
N SER A 77 -29.80 -4.90 11.69
CA SER A 77 -29.97 -6.13 12.48
C SER A 77 -30.56 -7.30 11.70
N ASP A 78 -31.16 -7.05 10.54
CA ASP A 78 -31.83 -8.04 9.70
C ASP A 78 -30.91 -8.71 8.67
N ILE A 79 -29.59 -8.62 8.87
CA ILE A 79 -28.59 -9.26 8.02
C ILE A 79 -27.83 -10.36 8.77
N SER A 80 -27.98 -11.60 8.32
CA SER A 80 -27.13 -12.70 8.77
C SER A 80 -25.82 -12.73 7.99
N LYS A 81 -24.76 -13.33 8.57
CA LYS A 81 -23.52 -13.64 7.85
C LYS A 81 -23.80 -14.37 6.53
N SER A 82 -24.75 -15.31 6.58
CA SER A 82 -25.16 -16.07 5.41
C SER A 82 -25.73 -15.13 4.33
N SER A 83 -26.73 -14.31 4.66
CA SER A 83 -27.27 -13.35 3.69
C SER A 83 -26.25 -12.31 3.22
N PHE A 84 -25.28 -11.93 4.04
CA PHE A 84 -24.21 -11.02 3.66
C PHE A 84 -23.30 -11.62 2.58
N LEU A 85 -22.86 -12.86 2.78
CA LEU A 85 -21.98 -13.57 1.86
C LEU A 85 -22.61 -13.74 0.49
N SER A 86 -23.78 -14.38 0.40
CA SER A 86 -24.40 -14.72 -0.88
C SER A 86 -24.82 -13.49 -1.67
N LYS A 87 -25.42 -12.49 -1.02
CA LYS A 87 -25.99 -11.33 -1.73
C LYS A 87 -24.96 -10.25 -2.06
N TYR A 88 -23.90 -10.11 -1.27
CA TYR A 88 -23.03 -8.93 -1.35
C TYR A 88 -21.54 -9.22 -1.54
N TYR A 89 -21.01 -10.34 -1.04
CA TYR A 89 -19.56 -10.56 -1.02
C TYR A 89 -19.03 -11.63 -1.97
N LEU A 90 -19.72 -12.76 -2.16
CA LEU A 90 -19.16 -13.89 -2.94
C LEU A 90 -18.77 -13.51 -4.38
N ARG A 91 -19.48 -12.56 -5.00
CA ARG A 91 -19.16 -12.03 -6.34
C ARG A 91 -17.91 -11.14 -6.38
N LEU A 92 -17.47 -10.64 -5.24
CA LEU A 92 -16.31 -9.78 -5.08
C LEU A 92 -15.08 -10.56 -4.60
N CYS A 93 -15.28 -11.74 -4.01
CA CYS A 93 -14.19 -12.60 -3.59
C CYS A 93 -13.50 -13.17 -4.84
N ASN A 94 -12.16 -13.19 -4.83
CA ASN A 94 -11.31 -13.76 -5.88
C ASN A 94 -10.04 -14.40 -5.28
N TRP A 95 -10.06 -14.76 -4.01
CA TRP A 95 -8.91 -15.33 -3.29
C TRP A 95 -8.31 -16.55 -4.01
N TRP A 96 -9.16 -17.38 -4.60
CA TRP A 96 -8.74 -18.54 -5.38
C TRP A 96 -7.89 -18.16 -6.61
N ASP A 97 -8.14 -17.01 -7.25
CA ASP A 97 -7.36 -16.58 -8.42
C ASP A 97 -5.92 -16.28 -8.00
N TYR A 98 -5.73 -15.64 -6.83
CA TYR A 98 -4.41 -15.41 -6.25
C TYR A 98 -3.72 -16.71 -5.85
N PHE A 99 -4.47 -17.67 -5.30
CA PHE A 99 -3.92 -18.99 -5.01
C PHE A 99 -3.45 -19.72 -6.26
N TYR A 100 -4.26 -19.76 -7.30
CA TYR A 100 -3.92 -20.46 -8.54
C TYR A 100 -2.74 -19.80 -9.27
N LYS A 101 -2.52 -18.48 -9.15
CA LYS A 101 -1.30 -17.84 -9.70
C LYS A 101 -0.01 -18.48 -9.19
N VAL A 102 0.03 -18.85 -7.90
CA VAL A 102 1.19 -19.51 -7.29
C VAL A 102 1.14 -21.02 -7.53
N ASN A 103 -0.03 -21.63 -7.31
CA ASN A 103 -0.17 -23.08 -7.41
C ASN A 103 0.04 -23.61 -8.84
N ASP A 104 -0.33 -22.85 -9.87
CA ASP A 104 -0.09 -23.24 -11.27
C ASP A 104 1.42 -23.37 -11.55
N LYS A 105 2.26 -22.46 -11.00
CA LYS A 105 3.72 -22.55 -11.11
C LYS A 105 4.30 -23.78 -10.42
N TYR A 106 3.68 -24.19 -9.33
CA TYR A 106 4.06 -25.43 -8.65
C TYR A 106 3.65 -26.66 -9.47
N MET A 107 2.42 -26.71 -9.98
CA MET A 107 1.93 -27.83 -10.79
C MET A 107 2.76 -28.02 -12.07
N ASP A 108 3.20 -26.94 -12.70
CA ASP A 108 4.12 -26.99 -13.86
C ASP A 108 5.45 -27.70 -13.54
N LEU A 109 5.89 -27.75 -12.28
CA LEU A 109 7.14 -28.40 -11.85
C LEU A 109 6.94 -29.86 -11.43
N VAL A 110 5.78 -30.20 -10.86
CA VAL A 110 5.53 -31.53 -10.28
C VAL A 110 4.83 -32.50 -11.22
N CYS A 111 3.98 -31.99 -12.12
CA CYS A 111 3.12 -32.83 -12.95
C CYS A 111 3.75 -33.22 -14.30
N THR A 112 3.38 -34.40 -14.81
CA THR A 112 3.54 -34.72 -16.25
C THR A 112 2.53 -33.94 -17.10
N PRO A 113 2.69 -33.89 -18.44
CA PRO A 113 1.72 -33.24 -19.33
C PRO A 113 0.28 -33.78 -19.18
N GLU A 114 0.11 -35.08 -18.96
CA GLU A 114 -1.20 -35.70 -18.74
C GLU A 114 -1.80 -35.27 -17.39
N GLU A 115 -1.00 -35.27 -16.33
CA GLU A 115 -1.40 -34.83 -14.98
C GLU A 115 -1.77 -33.34 -14.97
N LEU A 116 -1.02 -32.50 -15.68
CA LEU A 116 -1.29 -31.08 -15.82
C LEU A 116 -2.61 -30.83 -16.56
N THR A 117 -2.97 -31.68 -17.53
CA THR A 117 -4.27 -31.62 -18.21
C THR A 117 -5.40 -31.93 -17.23
N ILE A 118 -5.25 -32.97 -16.41
CA ILE A 118 -6.22 -33.34 -15.37
C ILE A 118 -6.37 -32.22 -14.34
N TYR A 119 -5.26 -31.68 -13.85
CA TYR A 119 -5.26 -30.53 -12.92
C TYR A 119 -5.99 -29.33 -13.51
N ASN A 120 -5.70 -28.96 -14.77
CA ASN A 120 -6.35 -27.83 -15.41
C ASN A 120 -7.86 -28.03 -15.58
N MET A 121 -8.30 -29.26 -15.88
CA MET A 121 -9.74 -29.59 -15.92
C MET A 121 -10.39 -29.45 -14.54
N GLN A 122 -9.76 -29.98 -13.49
CA GLN A 122 -10.26 -29.87 -12.11
C GLN A 122 -10.32 -28.40 -11.64
N ARG A 123 -9.27 -27.63 -11.92
CA ARG A 123 -9.22 -26.19 -11.62
C ARG A 123 -10.35 -25.44 -12.32
N ARG A 124 -10.58 -25.71 -13.61
CA ARG A 124 -11.66 -25.10 -14.37
C ARG A 124 -13.03 -25.44 -13.78
N ASP A 125 -13.27 -26.70 -13.43
CA ASP A 125 -14.52 -27.14 -12.81
C ASP A 125 -14.73 -26.48 -11.43
N ASN A 126 -13.69 -26.44 -10.59
CA ASN A 126 -13.73 -25.76 -9.29
C ASN A 126 -14.05 -24.27 -9.46
N CYS A 127 -13.36 -23.58 -10.37
CA CYS A 127 -13.64 -22.16 -10.67
C CYS A 127 -15.07 -21.95 -11.19
N LEU A 128 -15.60 -22.84 -12.04
CA LEU A 128 -16.96 -22.76 -12.55
C LEU A 128 -18.00 -22.98 -11.44
N ARG A 129 -17.78 -23.94 -10.55
CA ARG A 129 -18.65 -24.17 -9.38
C ARG A 129 -18.66 -22.97 -8.45
N MET A 130 -17.48 -22.41 -8.15
CA MET A 130 -17.36 -21.22 -7.30
C MET A 130 -18.05 -20.00 -7.93
N LYS A 131 -17.88 -19.80 -9.24
CA LYS A 131 -18.60 -18.75 -9.98
C LYS A 131 -20.11 -19.02 -9.99
N GLY A 132 -20.54 -20.25 -10.26
CA GLY A 132 -21.96 -20.64 -10.26
C GLY A 132 -22.64 -20.38 -8.91
N VAL A 133 -21.94 -20.68 -7.81
CA VAL A 133 -22.37 -20.34 -6.44
C VAL A 133 -22.49 -18.82 -6.25
N ALA A 134 -21.55 -18.03 -6.77
CA ALA A 134 -21.62 -16.56 -6.73
C ALA A 134 -22.75 -15.97 -7.60
N TYR A 135 -23.18 -16.66 -8.67
CA TYR A 135 -24.19 -16.17 -9.62
C TYR A 135 -25.64 -16.57 -9.32
N GLY A 136 -25.91 -17.39 -8.29
CA GLY A 136 -27.27 -17.55 -7.75
C GLY A 136 -27.93 -18.90 -8.01
N LEU A 137 -27.36 -19.98 -7.46
CA LEU A 137 -28.19 -21.09 -6.99
C LEU A 137 -28.85 -20.61 -5.68
N GLU A 138 -29.99 -19.93 -5.80
CA GLU A 138 -30.56 -19.04 -4.76
C GLU A 138 -31.03 -19.71 -3.46
N ASP A 139 -31.03 -21.06 -3.35
CA ASP A 139 -31.69 -21.75 -2.22
C ASP A 139 -30.79 -22.60 -1.30
N THR A 140 -29.47 -22.70 -1.55
CA THR A 140 -28.57 -23.47 -0.66
C THR A 140 -27.65 -22.58 0.16
N LEU A 141 -28.16 -22.23 1.36
CA LEU A 141 -27.46 -21.83 2.60
C LEU A 141 -26.01 -21.36 2.40
N SER A 142 -25.76 -20.05 2.42
CA SER A 142 -24.48 -19.52 1.97
C SER A 142 -23.26 -19.76 2.89
N SER A 143 -23.48 -20.26 4.12
CA SER A 143 -22.37 -20.84 4.90
C SER A 143 -21.89 -22.12 4.23
N ASP A 144 -22.79 -22.91 3.67
CA ASP A 144 -22.46 -24.12 2.93
C ASP A 144 -21.83 -23.78 1.58
N ALA A 145 -22.14 -22.62 0.98
CA ALA A 145 -21.45 -22.11 -0.21
C ALA A 145 -19.99 -21.69 0.07
N PHE A 146 -19.72 -20.99 1.17
CA PHE A 146 -18.37 -20.62 1.57
C PHE A 146 -17.59 -21.83 2.12
N ASN A 147 -18.26 -22.71 2.87
CA ASN A 147 -17.71 -23.99 3.31
C ASN A 147 -17.51 -24.95 2.14
N LEU A 148 -18.33 -24.88 1.07
CA LEU A 148 -18.13 -25.62 -0.18
C LEU A 148 -16.98 -25.02 -0.96
N ALA A 149 -16.84 -23.69 -1.01
CA ALA A 149 -15.64 -23.05 -1.55
C ALA A 149 -14.38 -23.49 -0.80
N LEU A 150 -14.45 -23.63 0.53
CA LEU A 150 -13.41 -24.18 1.39
C LEU A 150 -13.18 -25.69 1.15
N GLN A 151 -14.24 -26.48 0.93
CA GLN A 151 -14.14 -27.92 0.62
C GLN A 151 -13.59 -28.17 -0.79
N LEU A 152 -13.99 -27.39 -1.79
CA LEU A 152 -13.47 -27.46 -3.16
C LEU A 152 -12.02 -26.98 -3.24
N ALA A 153 -11.63 -26.05 -2.36
CA ALA A 153 -10.24 -25.68 -2.14
C ALA A 153 -9.36 -26.87 -1.70
N HIS A 154 -9.86 -27.76 -0.84
CA HIS A 154 -9.16 -29.00 -0.48
C HIS A 154 -8.99 -29.97 -1.66
N CYS A 155 -9.84 -29.92 -2.69
CA CYS A 155 -9.67 -30.73 -3.90
C CYS A 155 -8.54 -30.21 -4.82
N ALA A 156 -8.15 -28.93 -4.69
CA ALA A 156 -7.06 -28.35 -5.47
C ALA A 156 -5.66 -28.78 -4.99
N SER A 157 -5.54 -29.26 -3.76
CA SER A 157 -4.30 -29.81 -3.18
C SER A 157 -4.16 -31.30 -3.45
N GLY A 158 -4.28 -31.70 -4.72
CA GLY A 158 -4.29 -33.11 -5.16
C GLY A 158 -3.06 -33.93 -4.74
N PRO A 159 -3.02 -35.24 -5.09
CA PRO A 159 -2.02 -36.21 -4.61
C PRO A 159 -0.58 -35.96 -5.10
N PHE A 160 -0.32 -34.89 -5.84
CA PHE A 160 0.95 -34.58 -6.50
C PHE A 160 1.94 -33.80 -5.61
N PHE A 161 1.81 -33.94 -4.28
CA PHE A 161 2.56 -33.11 -3.34
C PHE A 161 4.01 -33.59 -3.16
N ASP A 162 4.93 -32.93 -3.85
CA ASP A 162 6.38 -33.00 -3.63
C ASP A 162 6.86 -31.78 -2.83
N MET A 163 7.35 -32.01 -1.60
CA MET A 163 7.81 -30.98 -0.66
C MET A 163 9.06 -30.24 -1.13
N ALA A 164 9.99 -30.92 -1.82
CA ALA A 164 11.24 -30.30 -2.27
C ALA A 164 11.02 -29.38 -3.48
N LYS A 165 10.07 -29.72 -4.36
CA LYS A 165 9.66 -28.82 -5.46
C LYS A 165 8.75 -27.70 -4.98
N ALA A 166 8.05 -27.92 -3.88
CA ALA A 166 7.19 -26.94 -3.24
C ALA A 166 7.98 -25.73 -2.73
N SER A 167 9.11 -25.97 -2.05
CA SER A 167 9.97 -24.88 -1.53
C SER A 167 10.51 -23.99 -2.66
N VAL A 168 10.81 -24.55 -3.84
CA VAL A 168 11.26 -23.79 -5.02
C VAL A 168 10.30 -22.66 -5.41
N VAL A 169 8.99 -22.84 -5.18
CA VAL A 169 7.96 -21.86 -5.55
C VAL A 169 7.51 -21.04 -4.35
N TYR A 170 7.11 -21.70 -3.27
CA TYR A 170 6.40 -21.04 -2.18
C TYR A 170 7.33 -20.34 -1.18
N GLU A 171 8.61 -20.70 -1.09
CA GLU A 171 9.56 -19.93 -0.26
C GLU A 171 10.02 -18.64 -0.96
N GLN A 172 9.66 -18.45 -2.23
CA GLN A 172 9.99 -17.25 -2.98
C GLN A 172 9.16 -16.06 -2.50
N GLN A 173 9.81 -14.90 -2.40
CA GLN A 173 9.16 -13.65 -1.96
C GLN A 173 7.95 -13.29 -2.83
N TRP A 174 8.03 -13.49 -4.15
CA TRP A 174 6.92 -13.19 -5.05
C TRP A 174 5.65 -14.01 -4.77
N ALA A 175 5.80 -15.24 -4.25
CA ALA A 175 4.66 -16.09 -3.91
C ALA A 175 3.97 -15.54 -2.65
N LEU A 176 4.74 -15.22 -1.62
CA LEU A 176 4.25 -14.55 -0.42
C LEU A 176 3.57 -13.22 -0.77
N ASP A 177 4.20 -12.38 -1.59
CA ASP A 177 3.64 -11.09 -2.02
C ASP A 177 2.32 -11.27 -2.76
N THR A 178 2.23 -12.28 -3.64
CA THR A 178 0.99 -12.62 -4.36
C THR A 178 -0.13 -13.00 -3.38
N PHE A 179 0.17 -13.81 -2.36
CA PHE A 179 -0.81 -14.18 -1.35
C PHE A 179 -1.22 -13.00 -0.47
N LYS A 180 -0.26 -12.19 0.00
CA LYS A 180 -0.53 -10.98 0.79
C LYS A 180 -1.41 -10.00 0.01
N GLU A 181 -1.14 -9.80 -1.27
CA GLU A 181 -1.97 -8.99 -2.16
C GLU A 181 -3.39 -9.56 -2.26
N GLY A 182 -3.51 -10.89 -2.44
CA GLY A 182 -4.81 -11.56 -2.49
C GLY A 182 -5.63 -11.39 -1.21
N ILE A 183 -5.01 -11.57 -0.05
CA ILE A 183 -5.66 -11.36 1.26
C ILE A 183 -6.08 -9.91 1.42
N TYR A 184 -5.15 -8.97 1.16
CA TYR A 184 -5.44 -7.55 1.23
C TYR A 184 -6.64 -7.18 0.35
N HIS A 185 -6.62 -7.60 -0.92
CA HIS A 185 -7.66 -7.29 -1.88
C HIS A 185 -9.03 -7.85 -1.45
N ASN A 186 -9.08 -9.12 -1.06
CA ASN A 186 -10.32 -9.79 -0.67
C ASN A 186 -10.91 -9.18 0.60
N VAL A 187 -10.07 -8.83 1.57
CA VAL A 187 -10.51 -8.16 2.80
C VAL A 187 -10.96 -6.73 2.51
N PHE A 188 -10.23 -6.00 1.67
CA PHE A 188 -10.60 -4.63 1.30
C PHE A 188 -11.93 -4.58 0.53
N MET A 189 -12.23 -5.59 -0.30
CA MET A 189 -13.51 -5.72 -1.01
C MET A 189 -14.73 -5.94 -0.12
N LEU A 190 -14.55 -6.34 1.15
CA LEU A 190 -15.64 -6.33 2.12
C LEU A 190 -16.21 -4.92 2.35
N MET A 191 -15.41 -3.87 2.14
CA MET A 191 -15.89 -2.48 2.14
C MET A 191 -17.01 -2.29 1.11
N THR A 192 -16.79 -2.75 -0.11
CA THR A 192 -17.76 -2.65 -1.21
C THR A 192 -19.04 -3.41 -0.87
N ALA A 193 -18.92 -4.63 -0.31
CA ALA A 193 -20.06 -5.41 0.15
C ALA A 193 -20.86 -4.66 1.23
N VAL A 194 -20.20 -4.08 2.24
CA VAL A 194 -20.83 -3.27 3.29
C VAL A 194 -21.52 -2.02 2.74
N ILE A 195 -20.88 -1.30 1.81
CA ILE A 195 -21.49 -0.16 1.12
C ILE A 195 -22.76 -0.58 0.38
N ASN A 196 -22.75 -1.73 -0.30
CA ASN A 196 -23.90 -2.23 -1.04
C ASN A 196 -25.07 -2.60 -0.10
N VAL A 197 -24.79 -3.11 1.11
CA VAL A 197 -25.82 -3.31 2.13
C VAL A 197 -26.44 -1.98 2.56
N PHE A 198 -25.62 -0.98 2.89
CA PHE A 198 -26.15 0.33 3.30
C PHE A 198 -26.96 1.01 2.20
N LYS A 199 -26.53 0.86 0.94
CA LYS A 199 -27.26 1.35 -0.24
C LYS A 199 -28.60 0.61 -0.43
N SER A 200 -28.63 -0.71 -0.32
CA SER A 200 -29.87 -1.49 -0.49
C SER A 200 -30.91 -1.16 0.59
N LYS A 201 -30.44 -0.82 1.80
CA LYS A 201 -31.27 -0.35 2.92
C LYS A 201 -31.58 1.14 2.91
N LYS A 202 -31.01 1.90 1.96
CA LYS A 202 -31.15 3.37 1.84
C LYS A 202 -30.75 4.14 3.12
N LEU A 203 -29.80 3.60 3.90
CA LEU A 203 -29.38 4.19 5.18
C LEU A 203 -28.33 5.29 5.03
N PHE A 204 -27.39 5.11 4.11
CA PHE A 204 -26.30 6.06 3.89
C PHE A 204 -26.04 6.23 2.39
N GLN A 205 -25.68 7.46 2.03
CA GLN A 205 -25.09 7.78 0.72
C GLN A 205 -23.57 7.79 0.82
N PHE A 206 -22.93 7.45 -0.30
CA PHE A 206 -21.48 7.33 -0.39
C PHE A 206 -21.00 7.96 -1.69
N CYS A 207 -20.04 8.88 -1.56
CA CYS A 207 -19.26 9.36 -2.69
C CYS A 207 -18.08 8.40 -2.89
N CYS A 208 -18.32 7.29 -3.59
CA CYS A 208 -17.31 6.27 -3.87
C CYS A 208 -16.30 6.80 -4.91
N VAL A 209 -15.02 6.45 -4.77
CA VAL A 209 -14.01 6.70 -5.82
C VAL A 209 -14.08 5.57 -6.85
N THR A 210 -14.49 5.88 -8.06
CA THR A 210 -14.58 4.89 -9.16
C THR A 210 -13.26 4.77 -9.92
N PRO A 211 -13.04 3.70 -10.71
CA PRO A 211 -11.87 3.61 -11.60
C PRO A 211 -11.75 4.80 -12.57
N LEU A 212 -12.88 5.34 -13.03
CA LEU A 212 -12.91 6.54 -13.87
C LEU A 212 -12.37 7.77 -13.12
N ASP A 213 -12.77 7.95 -11.85
CA ASP A 213 -12.27 9.06 -11.02
C ASP A 213 -10.78 8.94 -10.79
N ARG A 214 -10.28 7.73 -10.47
CA ARG A 214 -8.83 7.47 -10.32
C ARG A 214 -8.05 7.80 -11.58
N ASN A 215 -8.55 7.38 -12.74
CA ASN A 215 -7.90 7.66 -14.02
C ASN A 215 -7.90 9.16 -14.34
N LYS A 216 -9.01 9.86 -14.09
CA LYS A 216 -9.08 11.32 -14.23
C LYS A 216 -8.13 12.02 -13.27
N ALA A 217 -8.06 11.60 -12.02
CA ALA A 217 -7.14 12.16 -11.03
C ALA A 217 -5.68 11.96 -11.46
N ARG A 218 -5.31 10.76 -11.94
CA ARG A 218 -3.96 10.48 -12.46
C ARG A 218 -3.60 11.40 -13.63
N ALA A 219 -4.51 11.58 -14.59
CA ALA A 219 -4.30 12.49 -15.72
C ALA A 219 -4.14 13.95 -15.27
N LEU A 220 -4.79 14.37 -14.18
CA LEU A 220 -4.56 15.70 -13.59
C LEU A 220 -3.18 15.81 -12.95
N VAL A 221 -2.73 14.77 -12.23
CA VAL A 221 -1.41 14.73 -11.59
C VAL A 221 -0.29 14.89 -12.62
N GLU A 222 -0.40 14.25 -13.78
CA GLU A 222 0.56 14.39 -14.91
C GLU A 222 0.70 15.83 -15.43
N HIS A 223 -0.24 16.72 -15.08
CA HIS A 223 -0.26 18.12 -15.50
C HIS A 223 0.14 19.11 -14.41
N PHE A 224 0.35 18.69 -13.17
CA PHE A 224 0.63 19.59 -12.04
C PHE A 224 1.86 20.49 -12.26
N GLY A 225 2.88 20.03 -12.97
CA GLY A 225 4.06 20.83 -13.31
C GLY A 225 3.92 21.72 -14.56
N LYS A 226 2.91 21.48 -15.40
CA LYS A 226 2.72 22.19 -16.68
C LYS A 226 1.90 23.46 -16.51
N VAL A 227 1.03 23.49 -15.50
CA VAL A 227 0.17 24.64 -15.19
C VAL A 227 0.21 24.87 -13.68
N LYS A 228 0.80 25.98 -13.23
CA LYS A 228 0.75 26.38 -11.82
C LYS A 228 -0.67 26.78 -11.44
N ASN A 229 -1.47 25.81 -11.02
CA ASN A 229 -2.85 26.04 -10.65
C ASN A 229 -3.26 25.13 -9.49
N ASN A 230 -3.34 25.71 -8.29
CA ASN A 230 -3.76 25.01 -7.08
C ASN A 230 -5.17 24.42 -7.20
N SER A 231 -6.04 24.96 -8.07
CA SER A 231 -7.37 24.39 -8.29
C SER A 231 -7.33 23.02 -8.98
N LEU A 232 -6.27 22.72 -9.77
CA LEU A 232 -6.07 21.37 -10.34
C LEU A 232 -5.76 20.34 -9.25
N ILE A 233 -4.99 20.74 -8.23
CA ILE A 233 -4.66 19.88 -7.08
C ILE A 233 -5.95 19.56 -6.31
N ILE A 234 -6.77 20.57 -6.05
CA ILE A 234 -8.07 20.39 -5.38
C ILE A 234 -9.02 19.53 -6.24
N ALA A 235 -9.05 19.73 -7.56
CA ALA A 235 -9.85 18.90 -8.46
C ALA A 235 -9.42 17.42 -8.42
N ALA A 236 -8.10 17.15 -8.40
CA ALA A 236 -7.58 15.80 -8.26
C ALA A 236 -7.92 15.18 -6.90
N LEU A 237 -7.79 15.93 -5.80
CA LEU A 237 -8.19 15.47 -4.45
C LEU A 237 -9.69 15.18 -4.36
N ASN A 238 -10.53 15.98 -5.04
CA ASN A 238 -11.97 15.74 -5.08
C ASN A 238 -12.34 14.46 -5.84
N LEU A 239 -11.54 14.08 -6.84
CA LEU A 239 -11.73 12.84 -7.60
C LEU A 239 -11.20 11.62 -6.84
N ASP A 240 -9.93 11.66 -6.43
CA ASP A 240 -9.25 10.56 -5.75
C ASP A 240 -8.32 11.07 -4.64
N PRO A 241 -8.84 11.29 -3.41
CA PRO A 241 -8.03 11.77 -2.30
C PRO A 241 -7.09 10.71 -1.73
N PHE A 242 -7.10 9.48 -2.25
CA PHE A 242 -6.22 8.39 -1.83
C PHE A 242 -4.99 8.25 -2.73
N ASN A 243 -4.90 9.03 -3.81
CA ASN A 243 -3.77 9.00 -4.73
C ASN A 243 -2.54 9.65 -4.09
N ILE A 244 -1.57 8.81 -3.71
CA ILE A 244 -0.33 9.22 -3.04
C ILE A 244 0.52 10.22 -3.84
N GLU A 245 0.42 10.21 -5.17
CA GLU A 245 1.20 11.09 -6.03
C GLU A 245 0.74 12.56 -5.93
N ILE A 246 -0.51 12.80 -5.52
CA ILE A 246 -0.99 14.16 -5.21
C ILE A 246 -0.23 14.71 -3.99
N TYR A 247 -0.14 13.92 -2.91
CA TYR A 247 0.58 14.28 -1.70
C TYR A 247 2.06 14.47 -1.99
N ARG A 248 2.66 13.54 -2.76
CA ARG A 248 4.05 13.64 -3.21
C ARG A 248 4.34 14.95 -3.92
N TYR A 249 3.46 15.36 -4.83
CA TYR A 249 3.62 16.63 -5.54
C TYR A 249 3.54 17.84 -4.60
N ILE A 250 2.56 17.88 -3.69
CA ILE A 250 2.39 18.98 -2.73
C ILE A 250 3.64 19.13 -1.84
N ILE A 251 4.16 18.02 -1.31
CA ILE A 251 5.31 17.97 -0.41
C ILE A 251 6.59 18.36 -1.15
N LYS A 252 6.86 17.77 -2.32
CA LYS A 252 8.10 18.04 -3.08
C LYS A 252 8.23 19.47 -3.57
N ASN A 253 7.12 20.21 -3.68
CA ASN A 253 7.10 21.59 -4.18
C ASN A 253 6.78 22.62 -3.08
N ASP A 254 6.81 22.24 -1.80
CA ASP A 254 6.52 23.09 -0.63
C ASP A 254 5.23 23.91 -0.77
N LEU A 255 4.18 23.30 -1.33
CA LEU A 255 2.93 24.01 -1.61
C LEU A 255 2.04 24.15 -0.35
N ASP A 256 2.32 23.38 0.70
CA ASP A 256 1.60 23.41 1.97
C ASP A 256 2.43 24.07 3.09
N LYS A 257 2.56 25.40 3.01
CA LYS A 257 3.27 26.19 4.02
C LYS A 257 2.65 26.13 5.43
N GLY A 258 1.41 25.65 5.54
CA GLY A 258 0.64 25.61 6.79
C GLY A 258 0.68 24.26 7.51
N GLY A 259 1.35 23.25 6.96
CA GLY A 259 1.46 21.93 7.59
C GLY A 259 0.17 21.10 7.62
N ASN A 260 -0.85 21.46 6.84
CA ASN A 260 -2.13 20.77 6.81
C ASN A 260 -2.11 19.46 6.01
N ILE A 261 -1.06 19.19 5.23
CA ILE A 261 -0.92 17.98 4.41
C ILE A 261 -0.90 16.71 5.27
N VAL A 262 -0.34 16.79 6.48
CA VAL A 262 -0.33 15.67 7.44
C VAL A 262 -1.73 15.39 7.95
N LYS A 263 -2.47 16.43 8.36
CA LYS A 263 -3.88 16.30 8.76
C LYS A 263 -4.76 15.76 7.62
N LEU A 264 -4.49 16.17 6.39
CA LEU A 264 -5.19 15.69 5.20
C LEU A 264 -4.92 14.20 4.96
N ALA A 265 -3.65 13.81 4.98
CA ALA A 265 -3.22 12.43 4.80
C ALA A 265 -3.81 11.53 5.89
N ASP A 266 -3.76 11.96 7.15
CA ASP A 266 -4.38 11.24 8.28
C ASP A 266 -5.90 11.12 8.12
N TYR A 267 -6.56 12.18 7.65
CA TYR A 267 -8.00 12.18 7.43
C TYR A 267 -8.39 11.10 6.42
N PHE A 268 -7.69 11.03 5.27
CA PHE A 268 -7.97 10.07 4.21
C PHE A 268 -7.31 8.69 4.42
N GLY A 269 -6.40 8.57 5.40
CA GLY A 269 -5.66 7.33 5.68
C GLY A 269 -4.58 7.03 4.65
N VAL A 270 -3.90 8.07 4.14
CA VAL A 270 -2.75 7.96 3.22
C VAL A 270 -1.46 8.05 4.03
N CYS A 271 -0.56 7.08 3.86
CA CYS A 271 0.75 7.12 4.50
C CYS A 271 1.70 8.01 3.68
N ILE A 272 2.19 9.09 4.28
CA ILE A 272 3.11 10.06 3.63
C ILE A 272 4.47 10.15 4.33
N THR A 273 4.74 9.32 5.34
CA THR A 273 5.94 9.37 6.18
C THR A 273 7.23 9.30 5.36
N SER A 274 7.32 8.35 4.42
CA SER A 274 8.50 8.23 3.56
C SER A 274 8.69 9.44 2.64
N ILE A 275 7.60 10.07 2.20
CA ILE A 275 7.66 11.26 1.33
C ILE A 275 8.17 12.48 2.10
N LEU A 276 7.72 12.63 3.35
CA LEU A 276 8.21 13.68 4.25
C LEU A 276 9.70 13.48 4.54
N GLU A 277 10.12 12.23 4.80
CA GLU A 277 11.52 11.90 5.03
C GLU A 277 12.38 12.14 3.77
N ASP A 278 11.93 11.73 2.59
CA ASP A 278 12.60 12.03 1.32
C ASP A 278 12.79 13.55 1.12
N ARG A 279 11.79 14.35 1.53
CA ARG A 279 11.87 15.81 1.45
C ARG A 279 12.88 16.38 2.44
N LEU A 280 12.92 15.87 3.67
CA LEU A 280 13.88 16.26 4.70
C LEU A 280 15.31 15.90 4.29
N LEU A 281 15.53 14.71 3.75
CA LEU A 281 16.83 14.29 3.22
C LEU A 281 17.30 15.19 2.06
N ALA A 282 16.38 15.73 1.26
CA ALA A 282 16.71 16.68 0.19
C ALA A 282 17.23 18.05 0.67
N TYR A 283 17.14 18.37 1.97
CA TYR A 283 17.83 19.53 2.55
C TYR A 283 19.33 19.28 2.71
N LEU A 284 19.76 18.02 2.78
CA LEU A 284 21.16 17.67 2.98
C LEU A 284 21.89 17.70 1.63
N PRO A 285 22.85 18.61 1.42
CA PRO A 285 23.68 18.60 0.22
C PRO A 285 24.74 17.48 0.30
N ASP A 286 25.30 17.12 -0.85
CA ASP A 286 26.41 16.15 -0.94
C ASP A 286 27.63 16.53 -0.09
N ARG A 287 27.81 17.81 0.27
CA ARG A 287 28.91 18.31 1.09
C ARG A 287 28.49 19.49 1.96
N ILE A 288 28.85 19.46 3.25
CA ILE A 288 28.52 20.52 4.23
C ILE A 288 29.81 21.17 4.75
N ILE A 289 30.17 22.32 4.17
CA ILE A 289 31.49 22.99 4.29
C ILE A 289 31.79 23.67 5.61
N THR A 290 30.76 24.19 6.28
CA THR A 290 30.98 25.00 7.48
C THR A 290 29.99 24.62 8.55
N GLN A 291 30.41 24.74 9.82
CA GLN A 291 29.52 24.58 10.96
C GLN A 291 28.34 25.55 10.88
N LYS A 292 28.56 26.78 10.40
CA LYS A 292 27.49 27.76 10.17
C LYS A 292 26.44 27.25 9.17
N HIS A 293 26.87 26.65 8.06
CA HIS A 293 25.96 26.06 7.08
C HIS A 293 25.22 24.85 7.67
N ALA A 294 25.92 23.99 8.41
CA ALA A 294 25.33 22.83 9.08
C ALA A 294 24.24 23.24 10.09
N LEU A 295 24.50 24.25 10.92
CA LEU A 295 23.51 24.80 11.87
C LEU A 295 22.30 25.43 11.15
N SER A 296 22.51 26.09 10.02
CA SER A 296 21.42 26.62 9.21
C SER A 296 20.52 25.50 8.67
N LEU A 297 21.12 24.44 8.12
CA LEU A 297 20.38 23.28 7.61
C LEU A 297 19.64 22.55 8.72
N GLN A 298 20.27 22.39 9.89
CA GLN A 298 19.61 21.82 11.07
C GLN A 298 18.37 22.62 11.46
N GLN A 299 18.47 23.96 11.49
CA GLN A 299 17.33 24.80 11.79
C GLN A 299 16.22 24.69 10.74
N ASP A 300 16.57 24.62 9.45
CA ASP A 300 15.59 24.45 8.37
C ASP A 300 14.85 23.09 8.50
N ILE A 301 15.58 22.01 8.82
CA ILE A 301 15.01 20.69 9.10
C ILE A 301 14.07 20.73 10.31
N ILE A 302 14.50 21.32 11.42
CA ILE A 302 13.69 21.45 12.65
C ILE A 302 12.41 22.24 12.35
N ASN A 303 12.52 23.39 11.67
CA ASN A 303 11.36 24.20 11.30
C ASN A 303 10.37 23.41 10.43
N TYR A 304 10.87 22.65 9.46
CA TYR A 304 10.02 21.81 8.62
C TYR A 304 9.33 20.70 9.44
N MET A 305 10.07 20.03 10.33
CA MET A 305 9.52 19.02 11.23
C MET A 305 8.43 19.58 12.15
N GLU A 306 8.64 20.78 12.71
CA GLU A 306 7.64 21.47 13.55
C GLU A 306 6.36 21.79 12.78
N VAL A 307 6.48 22.35 11.57
CA VAL A 307 5.33 22.69 10.72
C VAL A 307 4.51 21.44 10.38
N HIS A 308 5.17 20.32 10.11
CA HIS A 308 4.53 19.09 9.70
C HIS A 308 4.31 18.08 10.84
N ASN A 309 4.56 18.46 12.10
CA ASN A 309 4.41 17.60 13.28
C ASN A 309 5.12 16.23 13.11
N ILE A 310 6.40 16.28 12.73
CA ILE A 310 7.26 15.10 12.55
C ILE A 310 8.12 14.95 13.82
N ASP A 311 7.98 13.82 14.51
CA ASP A 311 8.65 13.60 15.80
C ASP A 311 10.13 13.16 15.66
N SER A 312 10.49 12.52 14.55
CA SER A 312 11.83 11.96 14.31
C SER A 312 12.17 11.96 12.82
N SER A 313 13.45 12.17 12.47
CA SER A 313 13.94 12.13 11.08
C SER A 313 15.39 11.67 11.00
N VAL A 314 15.69 10.84 10.00
CA VAL A 314 17.06 10.41 9.68
C VAL A 314 17.89 11.60 9.21
N ALA A 315 17.27 12.58 8.54
CA ALA A 315 17.94 13.82 8.15
C ALA A 315 18.43 14.63 9.36
N LEU A 316 17.60 14.72 10.41
CA LEU A 316 17.98 15.39 11.66
C LEU A 316 19.10 14.65 12.39
N ASP A 317 19.01 13.32 12.47
CA ASP A 317 20.07 12.50 13.07
C ASP A 317 21.39 12.65 12.32
N SER A 318 21.32 12.70 10.98
CA SER A 318 22.50 12.87 10.10
C SER A 318 23.17 14.22 10.31
N ILE A 319 22.41 15.32 10.35
CA ILE A 319 23.01 16.65 10.57
C ILE A 319 23.56 16.82 11.98
N ASN A 320 22.91 16.20 12.99
CA ASN A 320 23.39 16.18 14.37
C ASN A 320 24.73 15.44 14.50
N ALA A 321 24.87 14.30 13.81
CA ALA A 321 26.13 13.55 13.77
C ALA A 321 27.27 14.39 13.15
N ILE A 322 26.99 15.09 12.05
CA ILE A 322 27.97 15.97 11.38
C ILE A 322 28.40 17.12 12.31
N LEU A 323 27.45 17.76 12.99
CA LEU A 323 27.73 18.85 13.93
C LEU A 323 28.57 18.37 15.13
N ALA A 324 28.32 17.16 15.61
CA ALA A 324 29.11 16.54 16.68
C ALA A 324 30.56 16.29 16.21
N GLU A 325 30.75 15.74 15.01
CA GLU A 325 32.08 15.52 14.42
C GLU A 325 32.86 16.84 14.22
N MET A 326 32.20 17.88 13.70
CA MET A 326 32.81 19.21 13.54
C MET A 326 33.24 19.81 14.89
N SER A 327 32.46 19.60 15.94
CA SER A 327 32.73 20.12 17.29
C SER A 327 33.92 19.40 17.94
N ILE A 328 34.05 18.09 17.76
CA ILE A 328 35.21 17.31 18.22
C ILE A 328 36.49 17.79 17.54
N LEU A 329 36.46 17.98 16.22
CA LEU A 329 37.60 18.49 15.46
C LEU A 329 38.03 19.86 16.01
N LEU A 330 37.12 20.83 16.08
CA LEU A 330 37.44 22.16 16.60
C LEU A 330 37.98 22.12 18.04
N GLY A 331 37.38 21.32 18.92
CA GLY A 331 37.86 21.13 20.29
C GLY A 331 39.27 20.56 20.39
N SER A 332 39.66 19.65 19.48
CA SER A 332 41.01 19.10 19.42
C SER A 332 42.08 20.09 18.94
N PHE A 333 41.70 21.15 18.23
CA PHE A 333 42.63 22.21 17.80
C PHE A 333 42.77 23.35 18.82
N TYR A 334 41.74 23.61 19.64
CA TYR A 334 41.82 24.63 20.70
C TYR A 334 42.60 24.18 21.94
N ASP A 335 42.82 22.87 22.13
CA ASP A 335 43.66 22.32 23.20
C ASP A 335 45.17 22.35 22.86
N VAL A 336 45.54 22.82 21.65
CA VAL A 336 46.93 22.99 21.21
C VAL A 336 47.19 24.48 21.02
N ASN A 337 47.66 25.14 22.08
CA ASN A 337 48.00 26.58 22.11
C ASN A 337 49.21 27.00 21.24
N ASP A 338 49.55 26.24 20.20
CA ASP A 338 50.62 26.57 19.25
C ASP A 338 50.33 25.87 17.91
N LEU A 339 49.55 26.49 17.03
CA LEU A 339 49.35 25.96 15.68
C LEU A 339 49.75 27.01 14.63
N GLN A 340 50.68 26.62 13.78
CA GLN A 340 51.17 27.38 12.63
C GLN A 340 50.23 27.16 11.45
N VAL A 341 50.36 27.96 10.40
CA VAL A 341 49.48 27.98 9.21
C VAL A 341 49.36 26.61 8.51
N GLU A 342 50.31 25.69 8.73
CA GLU A 342 50.28 24.33 8.18
C GLU A 342 49.20 23.43 8.81
N ASP A 343 48.77 23.68 10.05
CA ASP A 343 47.76 22.87 10.75
C ASP A 343 46.33 23.11 10.25
N LEU A 344 46.08 24.25 9.60
CA LEU A 344 44.82 24.53 8.89
C LEU A 344 44.63 23.62 7.66
N VAL A 345 45.71 23.10 7.08
CA VAL A 345 45.66 22.16 5.95
C VAL A 345 45.19 20.78 6.43
N ASP A 346 45.55 20.37 7.64
CA ASP A 346 45.08 19.12 8.25
C ASP A 346 43.63 19.21 8.71
N VAL A 347 43.18 20.36 9.22
CA VAL A 347 41.75 20.66 9.42
C VAL A 347 41.00 20.49 8.10
N TYR A 348 41.54 21.05 7.01
CA TYR A 348 40.92 20.97 5.68
C TYR A 348 40.94 19.54 5.10
N THR A 349 41.96 18.74 5.41
CA THR A 349 42.12 17.36 4.91
C THR A 349 41.26 16.36 5.70
N ALA A 350 41.16 16.52 7.02
CA ALA A 350 40.21 15.78 7.86
C ALA A 350 38.76 16.13 7.49
N TYR A 351 38.49 17.41 7.22
CA TYR A 351 37.22 17.90 6.71
C TYR A 351 36.84 17.32 5.32
N ILE A 352 37.80 17.14 4.41
CA ILE A 352 37.60 16.43 3.13
C ILE A 352 37.29 14.94 3.36
N SER A 353 37.88 14.32 4.37
CA SER A 353 37.69 12.89 4.67
C SER A 353 36.29 12.57 5.22
N ILE A 354 35.68 13.50 5.99
CA ILE A 354 34.27 13.42 6.41
C ILE A 354 33.34 13.50 5.19
N ASN A 355 33.62 14.38 4.23
CA ASN A 355 32.84 14.47 2.98
C ASN A 355 32.95 13.24 2.07
N ALA A 356 34.01 12.44 2.17
CA ALA A 356 34.14 11.21 1.39
C ALA A 356 33.17 10.12 1.85
N LYS A 357 32.69 10.17 3.11
CA LYS A 357 31.68 9.25 3.66
C LYS A 357 30.24 9.60 3.26
N LEU A 358 30.02 10.75 2.62
CA LEU A 358 28.73 11.16 2.03
C LEU A 358 28.48 10.53 0.66
N GLN A 359 29.41 9.73 0.12
CA GLN A 359 29.05 8.82 -0.97
C GLN A 359 27.95 7.90 -0.44
N PRO A 360 26.74 7.90 -0.99
CA PRO A 360 25.77 6.89 -0.63
C PRO A 360 26.47 5.57 -0.87
N GLN A 361 26.56 4.73 0.16
CA GLN A 361 26.71 3.31 -0.12
C GLN A 361 25.56 3.02 -1.08
N THR A 362 25.91 2.71 -2.31
CA THR A 362 24.96 2.26 -3.32
C THR A 362 24.12 1.20 -2.65
N ILE A 363 22.89 1.58 -2.31
CA ILE A 363 21.84 0.62 -2.03
C ILE A 363 21.83 -0.28 -3.26
N PRO A 364 21.93 -1.61 -3.12
CA PRO A 364 21.83 -2.49 -4.26
C PRO A 364 20.55 -2.13 -5.01
N THR A 365 20.68 -1.65 -6.24
CA THR A 365 19.59 -1.56 -7.21
C THR A 365 19.21 -2.98 -7.57
N SER A 366 18.49 -3.65 -6.68
CA SER A 366 17.82 -4.92 -6.94
C SER A 366 16.35 -4.82 -6.57
N TYR A 367 15.73 -3.66 -6.83
CA TYR A 367 14.28 -3.50 -6.91
C TYR A 367 13.96 -2.35 -7.88
N LEU A 368 14.38 -2.52 -9.13
CA LEU A 368 13.75 -1.87 -10.27
C LEU A 368 12.94 -2.96 -10.97
N TYR A 369 11.61 -2.82 -10.88
CA TYR A 369 10.68 -3.55 -11.73
C TYR A 369 11.08 -3.28 -13.19
N ASP A 370 11.53 -4.34 -13.86
CA ASP A 370 11.70 -4.39 -15.31
C ASP A 370 10.28 -4.54 -15.91
N GLU A 371 9.54 -3.44 -16.03
CA GLU A 371 8.39 -3.37 -16.94
C GLU A 371 8.92 -3.34 -18.37
N GLN A 372 9.36 -4.50 -18.87
CA GLN A 372 9.41 -4.71 -20.30
C GLN A 372 7.98 -4.81 -20.83
N LEU A 373 7.54 -3.68 -21.38
CA LEU A 373 6.51 -3.56 -22.40
C LEU A 373 6.64 -4.71 -23.43
N SER A 374 5.85 -5.76 -23.26
CA SER A 374 5.49 -6.63 -24.39
C SER A 374 4.28 -6.01 -25.08
N VAL A 375 4.58 -5.31 -26.15
CA VAL A 375 3.61 -4.89 -27.17
C VAL A 375 2.97 -6.16 -27.74
N LEU A 376 1.72 -6.46 -27.35
CA LEU A 376 0.89 -7.38 -28.10
C LEU A 376 0.50 -6.70 -29.42
N PRO A 377 0.74 -7.32 -30.58
CA PRO A 377 0.37 -6.73 -31.87
C PRO A 377 -1.15 -6.65 -32.01
N ALA A 378 -1.61 -5.46 -32.38
CA ALA A 378 -2.95 -5.25 -32.89
C ALA A 378 -3.18 -6.15 -34.11
N THR A 379 -4.02 -7.17 -33.95
CA THR A 379 -4.57 -7.87 -35.10
C THR A 379 -5.76 -7.06 -35.61
N SER A 380 -5.55 -6.53 -36.80
CA SER A 380 -6.49 -5.88 -37.68
C SER A 380 -7.77 -6.70 -37.88
N ILE A 381 -8.91 -6.12 -37.52
CA ILE A 381 -10.19 -6.46 -38.15
C ILE A 381 -10.18 -5.73 -39.50
N VAL A 382 -9.83 -6.45 -40.56
CA VAL A 382 -10.19 -6.09 -41.93
C VAL A 382 -11.51 -6.79 -42.22
N GLY A 383 -12.47 -6.03 -42.72
CA GLY A 383 -13.83 -6.49 -42.97
C GLY A 383 -13.93 -7.52 -44.09
N GLU A 384 -14.98 -8.33 -43.99
CA GLU A 384 -16.07 -8.44 -44.96
C GLU A 384 -17.33 -8.89 -44.21
#